data_AF-A0A4R0JPD3-F1
#
_entry.id   AF-A0A4R0JPD3-F1
#
_cell.length_a   1.000
_cell.length_b   1.000
_cell.length_c   1.000
_cell.angle_alpha   90.00
_cell.angle_beta   90.00
_cell.angle_gamma   90.00
#
_symmetry.space_group_name_H-M   'P 1'
#
loop_
_entity.id
_entity.type
_entity.pdbx_description
1 polymer ?
#
loop_
_entity_poly.entity_id
_entity_poly.type
_entity_poly.pdbx_seq_one_letter_code
_entity_poly.pdbx_strand_id
1 'polypeptide(L)'
;MDVDWFHRSWPPADPDNALIEAHNIAAVWKCYRSVGPRQLVMCGVISTAADRERYAAAVERRIRMVRLTADADITRKRLRGRYSSSQRSALEWHLERCDEIAARLEAADLDELVIDTSTLEPQEVAERTLRHFGLLDTH
;
A
#
# COMPACT_ATOMS: atom_id res chain seq x y z
N MET A 1 6.78 2.02 -3.34
CA MET A 1 7.19 0.66 -3.72
C MET A 1 5.99 -0.25 -3.53
N ASP A 2 5.61 -0.96 -4.57
CA ASP A 2 4.47 -1.87 -4.55
C ASP A 2 4.86 -3.19 -3.88
N VAL A 3 4.22 -3.53 -2.75
CA VAL A 3 4.57 -4.74 -1.98
C VAL A 3 4.27 -6.01 -2.76
N ASP A 4 3.24 -5.99 -3.62
CA ASP A 4 2.83 -7.13 -4.46
C ASP A 4 3.92 -7.56 -5.44
N TRP A 5 4.92 -6.71 -5.70
CA TRP A 5 6.05 -7.11 -6.53
C TRP A 5 6.93 -8.17 -5.84
N PHE A 6 6.97 -8.18 -4.51
CA PHE A 6 7.86 -9.03 -3.71
C PHE A 6 7.31 -10.40 -3.37
N HIS A 7 6.00 -10.63 -3.51
CA HIS A 7 5.38 -11.95 -3.30
C HIS A 7 5.54 -12.89 -4.51
N ARG A 8 6.12 -12.41 -5.62
CA ARG A 8 6.19 -13.15 -6.90
C ARG A 8 7.31 -14.19 -6.86
N SER A 9 7.05 -15.33 -6.23
CA SER A 9 7.95 -16.47 -6.18
C SER A 9 7.24 -17.79 -6.51
N TRP A 10 8.01 -18.74 -7.03
CA TRP A 10 7.59 -20.12 -7.21
C TRP A 10 8.74 -21.09 -6.87
N PRO A 11 8.48 -22.21 -6.16
CA PRO A 11 7.21 -22.58 -5.53
C PRO A 11 6.82 -21.62 -4.39
N PRO A 12 5.52 -21.54 -4.03
CA PRO A 12 5.08 -20.69 -2.93
C PRO A 12 5.64 -21.20 -1.61
N ALA A 13 6.12 -20.29 -0.76
CA ALA A 13 6.67 -20.60 0.56
C ALA A 13 5.58 -20.73 1.63
N ASP A 14 4.48 -20.00 1.46
CA ASP A 14 3.29 -19.98 2.29
C ASP A 14 2.07 -19.59 1.42
N PRO A 15 0.81 -19.76 1.87
CA PRO A 15 -0.38 -19.53 1.03
C PRO A 15 -0.45 -18.15 0.37
N ASP A 16 0.09 -17.12 1.03
CA ASP A 16 0.07 -15.75 0.56
C ASP A 16 1.45 -15.26 0.09
N ASN A 17 2.49 -16.11 0.14
CA ASN A 17 3.90 -15.74 -0.05
C ASN A 17 4.34 -14.55 0.84
N ALA A 18 3.67 -14.36 1.99
CA ALA A 18 3.93 -13.22 2.87
C ALA A 18 5.33 -13.29 3.50
N LEU A 19 5.88 -14.49 3.70
CA LEU A 19 7.22 -14.67 4.24
C LEU A 19 8.28 -14.22 3.24
N ILE A 20 8.17 -14.66 1.97
CA ILE A 20 9.15 -14.29 0.94
C ILE A 20 9.05 -12.79 0.61
N GLU A 21 7.84 -12.24 0.64
CA GLU A 21 7.60 -10.81 0.44
C GLU A 21 8.37 -9.97 1.48
N ALA A 22 8.23 -10.31 2.76
CA ALA A 22 8.94 -9.63 3.85
C ALA A 22 10.46 -9.77 3.74
N HIS A 23 10.97 -10.96 3.39
CA HIS A 23 12.41 -11.16 3.18
C HIS A 23 12.97 -10.30 2.05
N ASN A 24 12.24 -10.21 0.94
CA ASN A 24 12.63 -9.39 -0.19
C ASN A 24 12.60 -7.90 0.15
N ILE A 25 11.57 -7.43 0.87
CA ILE A 25 11.51 -6.05 1.37
C ILE A 25 12.72 -5.73 2.24
N ALA A 26 13.10 -6.61 3.17
CA ALA A 26 14.27 -6.43 4.02
C ALA A 26 15.57 -6.31 3.19
N ALA A 27 15.73 -7.17 2.19
CA ALA A 27 16.90 -7.15 1.31
C ALA A 27 17.00 -5.84 0.51
N VAL A 28 15.89 -5.38 -0.07
CA VAL A 28 15.87 -4.11 -0.82
C VAL A 28 16.06 -2.91 0.10
N TRP A 29 15.46 -2.93 1.30
CA TRP A 29 15.66 -1.88 2.28
C TRP A 29 17.13 -1.76 2.71
N LYS A 30 17.83 -2.89 2.89
CA LYS A 30 19.26 -2.90 3.16
C LYS A 30 20.06 -2.18 2.06
N CYS A 31 19.69 -2.37 0.79
CA CYS A 31 20.30 -1.66 -0.33
C CYS A 31 19.98 -0.15 -0.32
N TYR A 32 18.75 0.23 0.01
CA TYR A 32 18.42 1.66 0.14
C TYR A 32 19.14 2.32 1.31
N ARG A 33 19.33 1.63 2.44
CA ARG A 33 20.13 2.17 3.54
C ARG A 33 21.59 2.38 3.19
N SER A 34 22.15 1.59 2.26
CA SER A 34 23.57 1.70 1.90
C SER A 34 23.86 2.85 0.92
N VAL A 35 23.05 3.00 -0.12
CA VAL A 35 23.33 3.96 -1.22
C VAL A 35 22.10 4.71 -1.73
N GLY A 36 20.92 4.44 -1.17
CA GLY A 36 19.64 4.89 -1.70
C GLY A 36 18.90 5.89 -0.80
N PRO A 37 17.60 6.09 -1.08
CA PRO A 37 16.76 7.01 -0.32
C PRO A 37 16.53 6.50 1.11
N ARG A 38 16.46 7.44 2.07
CA ARG A 38 16.24 7.12 3.49
C ARG A 38 14.77 7.14 3.91
N GLN A 39 13.88 7.53 3.00
CA GLN A 39 12.44 7.53 3.20
C GLN A 39 11.83 6.46 2.30
N LEU A 40 11.33 5.40 2.92
CA LEU A 40 10.66 4.31 2.22
C LEU A 40 9.14 4.50 2.29
N VAL A 41 8.50 4.54 1.13
CA VAL A 41 7.03 4.48 1.01
C VAL A 41 6.67 3.13 0.39
N MET A 42 5.90 2.34 1.12
CA MET A 42 5.34 1.07 0.65
C MET A 42 3.85 1.24 0.41
N CYS A 43 3.34 0.70 -0.69
CA CYS A 43 1.92 0.69 -1.00
C CYS A 43 1.45 -0.76 -1.15
N GLY A 44 0.31 -1.08 -0.55
CA GLY A 44 -0.25 -2.43 -0.49
C GLY A 44 -1.44 -2.48 0.46
N VAL A 45 -2.11 -3.64 0.51
CA VAL A 45 -3.22 -3.89 1.42
C VAL A 45 -2.69 -4.46 2.72
N ILE A 46 -2.56 -3.63 3.75
CA ILE A 46 -2.13 -4.04 5.10
C ILE A 46 -3.37 -4.03 5.99
N SER A 47 -3.99 -5.20 6.17
CA SER A 47 -5.29 -5.32 6.84
C SER A 47 -5.23 -5.94 8.24
N THR A 48 -4.04 -6.30 8.72
CA THR A 48 -3.86 -6.87 10.06
C THR A 48 -2.65 -6.28 10.78
N ALA A 49 -2.69 -6.28 12.11
CA ALA A 49 -1.55 -5.88 12.92
C ALA A 49 -0.32 -6.78 12.66
N ALA A 50 -0.55 -8.08 12.42
CA ALA A 50 0.51 -9.04 12.08
C ALA A 50 1.22 -8.67 10.77
N ASP A 51 0.48 -8.20 9.75
CA ASP A 51 1.09 -7.72 8.49
C ASP A 51 1.97 -6.49 8.75
N ARG A 52 1.44 -5.51 9.49
CA ARG A 52 2.20 -4.31 9.88
C ARG A 52 3.46 -4.67 10.65
N GLU A 53 3.37 -5.58 11.60
CA GLU A 53 4.50 -6.05 12.42
C GLU A 53 5.54 -6.79 11.59
N ARG A 54 5.11 -7.64 10.65
CA ARG A 54 6.01 -8.35 9.72
C ARG A 54 6.84 -7.37 8.90
N TYR A 55 6.21 -6.36 8.31
CA TYR A 55 6.94 -5.37 7.53
C TYR A 55 7.79 -4.46 8.42
N ALA A 56 7.31 -4.07 9.60
CA ALA A 56 8.08 -3.26 10.54
C ALA A 56 9.37 -3.98 10.98
N ALA A 57 9.29 -5.29 11.20
CA ALA A 57 10.44 -6.14 11.46
C ALA A 57 11.37 -6.21 10.24
N ALA A 58 10.83 -6.40 9.03
CA ALA A 58 11.61 -6.44 7.79
C ALA A 58 12.43 -5.17 7.54
N VAL A 59 11.87 -4.00 7.88
CA VAL A 59 12.57 -2.71 7.70
C VAL A 59 13.31 -2.23 8.96
N GLU A 60 13.23 -2.96 10.07
CA GLU A 60 13.77 -2.59 11.39
C GLU A 60 13.34 -1.17 11.83
N ARG A 61 12.11 -0.77 11.50
CA ARG A 61 11.56 0.58 11.73
C ARG A 61 10.07 0.51 12.00
N ARG A 62 9.58 1.47 12.79
CA ARG A 62 8.13 1.68 12.93
C ARG A 62 7.54 2.09 11.58
N ILE A 63 6.48 1.40 11.16
CA ILE A 63 5.67 1.78 10.01
C ILE A 63 4.56 2.72 10.48
N ARG A 64 4.40 3.82 9.74
CA ARG A 64 3.31 4.79 9.92
C ARG A 64 2.35 4.65 8.75
N MET A 65 1.09 4.41 9.06
CA MET A 65 0.09 3.96 8.10
C MET A 65 -0.71 5.14 7.56
N VAL A 66 -0.86 5.21 6.24
CA VAL A 66 -1.77 6.14 5.56
C VAL A 66 -2.78 5.33 4.77
N ARG A 67 -4.06 5.48 5.07
CA ARG A 67 -5.13 4.89 4.26
C ARG A 67 -5.68 5.91 3.28
N LEU A 68 -5.69 5.52 2.02
CA LEU A 68 -6.34 6.27 0.96
C LEU A 68 -7.76 5.71 0.76
N THR A 69 -8.75 6.56 0.94
CA THR A 69 -10.16 6.23 0.65
C THR A 69 -10.63 6.98 -0.59
N ALA A 70 -11.75 6.54 -1.14
CA ALA A 70 -12.51 7.26 -2.14
C ALA A 70 -13.93 6.74 -2.15
N ASP A 71 -14.88 7.57 -2.58
CA ASP A 71 -16.25 7.17 -2.83
C ASP A 71 -16.31 5.93 -3.71
N ALA A 72 -17.29 5.08 -3.44
CA ALA A 72 -17.40 3.77 -4.08
C ALA A 72 -17.53 3.90 -5.62
N ASP A 73 -18.23 4.92 -6.10
CA ASP A 73 -18.37 5.21 -7.54
C ASP A 73 -17.06 5.70 -8.16
N ILE A 74 -16.30 6.52 -7.44
CA ILE A 74 -14.99 7.01 -7.88
C ILE A 74 -13.99 5.85 -7.94
N THR A 75 -13.99 4.97 -6.93
CA THR A 75 -13.17 3.76 -6.89
C THR A 75 -13.45 2.87 -8.10
N ARG A 76 -14.72 2.58 -8.39
CA ARG A 76 -15.12 1.78 -9.55
C ARG A 76 -14.77 2.45 -10.88
N LYS A 77 -14.96 3.77 -11.00
CA LYS A 77 -14.55 4.55 -12.18
C LYS A 77 -13.04 4.45 -12.42
N ARG A 78 -12.23 4.64 -11.37
CA ARG A 78 -10.76 4.53 -11.43
C ARG A 78 -10.30 3.12 -11.76
N LEU A 79 -10.96 2.09 -11.23
CA LEU A 79 -10.69 0.70 -11.63
C LEU A 79 -10.98 0.49 -13.11
N ARG A 80 -12.16 0.85 -13.61
CA ARG A 80 -12.49 0.70 -15.04
C ARG A 80 -11.53 1.46 -15.96
N GLY A 81 -10.98 2.60 -15.52
CA GLY A 81 -9.98 3.36 -16.27
C GLY A 81 -8.55 2.76 -16.26
N ARG A 82 -8.24 1.84 -15.32
CA ARG A 82 -6.91 1.22 -15.19
C ARG A 82 -6.69 -0.01 -16.07
N TYR A 83 -7.77 -0.69 -16.47
CA TYR A 83 -7.69 -1.98 -17.18
C TYR A 83 -8.10 -1.81 -18.63
N SER A 84 -7.35 -2.46 -19.53
CA SER A 84 -7.73 -2.58 -20.93
C SER A 84 -8.77 -3.69 -21.14
N SER A 85 -9.39 -3.73 -22.32
CA SER A 85 -10.40 -4.74 -22.68
C SER A 85 -9.88 -6.19 -22.60
N SER A 86 -8.59 -6.40 -22.82
CA SER A 86 -7.93 -7.72 -22.70
C SER A 86 -7.73 -8.17 -21.24
N GLN A 87 -7.91 -7.29 -20.27
CA GLN A 87 -7.72 -7.56 -18.84
C GLN A 87 -9.05 -7.62 -18.07
N ARG A 88 -10.14 -7.97 -18.76
CA ARG A 88 -11.51 -7.93 -18.20
C ARG A 88 -11.66 -8.77 -16.93
N SER A 89 -11.16 -10.00 -16.92
CA SER A 89 -11.29 -10.87 -15.74
C SER A 89 -10.54 -10.31 -14.52
N ALA A 90 -9.41 -9.63 -14.72
CA ALA A 90 -8.70 -8.95 -13.64
C ALA A 90 -9.50 -7.74 -13.13
N LEU A 91 -10.12 -6.97 -14.03
CA LEU A 91 -11.01 -5.87 -13.65
C LEU A 91 -12.22 -6.36 -12.84
N GLU A 92 -12.90 -7.42 -13.29
CA GLU A 92 -14.04 -8.01 -12.59
C GLU A 92 -13.65 -8.46 -11.18
N TRP A 93 -12.54 -9.18 -11.05
CA TRP A 93 -12.00 -9.59 -9.75
C TRP A 93 -11.77 -8.41 -8.79
N HIS A 94 -11.19 -7.31 -9.29
CA HIS A 94 -10.98 -6.12 -8.46
C HIS A 94 -12.29 -5.39 -8.11
N LEU A 95 -13.26 -5.35 -9.02
CA LEU A 95 -14.57 -4.71 -8.77
C LEU A 95 -15.40 -5.48 -7.74
N GLU A 96 -15.30 -6.81 -7.74
CA GLU A 96 -15.98 -7.67 -6.76
C GLU A 96 -15.39 -7.50 -5.35
N ARG A 97 -14.08 -7.24 -5.26
CA ARG A 97 -13.34 -7.26 -3.99
C ARG A 97 -13.04 -5.88 -3.40
N CYS A 98 -13.23 -4.79 -4.15
CA CYS A 98 -12.84 -3.46 -3.68
C CYS A 98 -13.57 -3.03 -2.40
N ASP A 99 -14.86 -3.34 -2.28
CA ASP A 99 -15.66 -2.99 -1.11
C ASP A 99 -15.28 -3.86 0.10
N GLU A 100 -15.00 -5.14 -0.11
CA GLU A 100 -14.48 -6.04 0.94
C GLU A 100 -13.15 -5.52 1.49
N ILE A 101 -12.23 -5.12 0.62
CA ILE A 101 -10.94 -4.56 1.03
C ILE A 101 -11.13 -3.26 1.81
N ALA A 102 -11.99 -2.36 1.34
CA ALA A 102 -12.28 -1.11 2.04
C ALA A 102 -12.83 -1.37 3.45
N ALA A 103 -13.81 -2.27 3.59
CA ALA A 103 -14.38 -2.66 4.88
C ALA A 103 -13.35 -3.33 5.80
N ARG A 104 -12.47 -4.19 5.26
CA ARG A 104 -11.40 -4.84 6.03
C ARG A 104 -10.38 -3.84 6.54
N LEU A 105 -9.98 -2.87 5.72
CA LEU A 105 -9.03 -1.83 6.12
C LEU A 105 -9.64 -0.89 7.17
N GLU A 106 -10.92 -0.52 7.02
CA GLU A 106 -11.64 0.27 8.02
C GLU A 106 -11.77 -0.47 9.34
N ALA A 107 -12.15 -1.75 9.32
CA ALA A 107 -12.28 -2.57 10.53
C ALA A 107 -10.94 -2.83 11.24
N ALA A 108 -9.82 -2.80 10.50
CA ALA A 108 -8.50 -3.00 11.06
C ALA A 108 -8.03 -1.82 11.92
N ASP A 109 -8.49 -0.60 11.60
CA ASP A 109 -8.20 0.65 12.33
C ASP A 109 -6.70 0.83 12.68
N LEU A 110 -5.83 0.53 11.72
CA LEU A 110 -4.37 0.59 11.89
C LEU A 110 -3.76 1.94 11.48
N ASP A 111 -4.60 2.85 11.00
CA ASP A 111 -4.20 4.03 10.25
C ASP A 111 -3.83 5.18 11.17
N GLU A 112 -2.75 5.88 10.84
CA GLU A 112 -2.39 7.13 11.51
C GLU A 112 -3.00 8.35 10.82
N LEU A 113 -3.22 8.24 9.51
CA LEU A 113 -3.81 9.26 8.66
C LEU A 113 -4.75 8.60 7.64
N VAL A 114 -5.95 9.14 7.51
CA VAL A 114 -6.91 8.74 6.47
C VAL A 114 -7.10 9.92 5.53
N ILE A 115 -6.93 9.69 4.23
CA ILE A 115 -7.10 10.72 3.19
C ILE A 115 -8.17 10.24 2.21
N ASP A 116 -9.28 10.98 2.16
CA ASP A 116 -10.26 10.85 1.09
C ASP A 116 -9.70 11.49 -0.18
N THR A 117 -9.52 10.68 -1.21
CA THR A 117 -8.95 11.06 -2.49
C THR A 117 -10.02 11.31 -3.55
N SER A 118 -11.31 11.30 -3.22
CA SER A 118 -12.41 11.39 -4.19
C SER A 118 -12.30 12.60 -5.11
N THR A 119 -11.89 13.74 -4.56
CA THR A 119 -11.76 15.01 -5.28
C THR A 119 -10.34 15.58 -5.26
N LEU A 120 -9.38 14.87 -4.66
CA LEU A 120 -8.01 15.36 -4.52
C LEU A 120 -7.15 14.91 -5.69
N GLU A 121 -6.30 15.83 -6.14
CA GLU A 121 -5.22 15.51 -7.05
C GLU A 121 -4.08 14.81 -6.32
N PRO A 122 -3.27 13.96 -7.00
CA PRO A 122 -2.17 13.23 -6.36
C PRO A 122 -1.18 14.12 -5.60
N GLN A 123 -0.93 15.33 -6.10
CA GLN A 123 -0.05 16.30 -5.44
C GLN A 123 -0.61 16.74 -4.08
N GLU A 124 -1.91 17.01 -3.98
CA GLU A 124 -2.54 17.41 -2.72
C GLU A 124 -2.50 16.28 -1.69
N VAL A 125 -2.68 15.03 -2.14
CA VAL A 125 -2.54 13.84 -1.28
C VAL A 125 -1.11 13.73 -0.73
N ALA A 126 -0.11 13.92 -1.59
CA ALA A 126 1.30 13.91 -1.19
C ALA A 126 1.62 15.03 -0.20
N GLU A 127 1.18 16.27 -0.47
CA GLU A 127 1.40 17.41 0.42
C GLU A 127 0.76 17.20 1.79
N ARG A 128 -0.48 16.69 1.86
CA ARG A 128 -1.15 16.36 3.12
C ARG A 128 -0.39 15.29 3.90
N THR A 129 0.09 14.25 3.20
CA THR A 129 0.89 13.17 3.79
C THR A 129 2.20 13.71 4.37
N LEU A 130 2.95 14.50 3.59
CA LEU A 130 4.22 15.08 4.03
C LEU A 130 4.02 16.04 5.20
N ARG A 131 2.95 16.87 5.18
CA ARG A 131 2.62 17.79 6.28
C ARG A 131 2.34 17.04 7.57
N HIS A 132 1.51 16.00 7.53
CA HIS A 132 1.17 15.18 8.70
C HIS A 132 2.41 14.54 9.32
N PHE A 133 3.37 14.13 8.50
CA PHE A 133 4.61 13.49 8.96
C PHE A 133 5.74 14.47 9.30
N GLY A 134 5.53 15.78 9.17
CA GLY A 134 6.57 16.79 9.42
C GLY A 134 7.73 16.69 8.42
N LEU A 135 7.43 16.27 7.18
CA LEU A 135 8.39 16.10 6.09
C LEU A 135 8.32 17.23 5.04
N LEU A 136 7.45 18.21 5.24
CA LEU A 136 7.53 19.48 4.52
C LEU A 136 8.51 20.38 5.28
N ASP A 137 9.62 20.74 4.63
CA ASP A 137 10.49 21.79 5.14
C ASP A 137 9.68 23.09 5.22
N THR A 138 9.63 23.69 6.41
CA THR A 138 9.22 25.09 6.56
C THR A 138 10.39 25.92 6.04
N HIS A 139 10.39 26.22 4.75
CA HIS A 139 11.27 27.23 4.17
C HIS A 139 10.85 28.63 4.61
#